data_AF-A0A4U9HVL4-F1
#
_entry.id   AF-A0A4U9HVL4-F1
#
_cell.length_a   1.000
_cell.length_b   1.000
_cell.length_c   1.000
_cell.angle_alpha   90.00
_cell.angle_beta   90.00
_cell.angle_gamma   90.00
#
_symmetry.space_group_name_H-M   'P 1'
#
loop_
_entity.id
_entity.type
_entity.pdbx_description
1 polymer ?
#
loop_
_entity_poly.entity_id
_entity_poly.type
_entity_poly.pdbx_seq_one_letter_code
_entity_poly.pdbx_strand_id
1 'polypeptide(L)'
;MPTWSASPGCHINHLTPRTLDIDRVQALMPEYGIEPKMLIEGPPRREMPLLLRQTSFKALEEPILFAGEHRGTHTARFGEIEQRGVALTPKGRELYDRLLAESGTGKDNLTHQLHLQEVFQAFPDSDIFLRRQGLAWFRYRLTPAGESHRHSFGPGDDPQPLIERGWVVAQPITYEDFLPVSAAGIFQSNLGNETQARTHGNASRDAFEEALGCPVLDEFTPLPGGGRTQQAALRFALKTVLCGDVLLT
;
A
#
# COMPACT_ATOMS: atom_id res chain seq x y z
N MET A 1 18.38 -15.35 -20.44
CA MET A 1 19.30 -14.91 -19.37
C MET A 1 18.60 -13.83 -18.56
N PRO A 2 18.72 -13.79 -17.22
CA PRO A 2 18.09 -12.76 -16.41
C PRO A 2 18.66 -11.38 -16.78
N THR A 3 17.81 -10.37 -16.91
CA THR A 3 18.17 -9.00 -17.30
C THR A 3 19.18 -8.32 -16.37
N TRP A 4 19.32 -8.81 -15.13
CA TRP A 4 20.17 -8.24 -14.09
C TRP A 4 21.68 -8.46 -14.31
N SER A 5 22.09 -9.53 -14.98
CA SER A 5 23.52 -9.89 -15.07
C SER A 5 24.27 -9.16 -16.19
N ALA A 6 23.58 -8.33 -16.99
CA ALA A 6 24.13 -7.71 -18.19
C ALA A 6 24.38 -6.19 -18.05
N SER A 7 24.12 -5.60 -16.87
CA SER A 7 24.32 -4.17 -16.62
C SER A 7 25.45 -3.91 -15.61
N PRO A 8 26.19 -2.78 -15.69
CA PRO A 8 27.29 -2.46 -14.78
C PRO A 8 26.91 -2.27 -13.30
N GLY A 9 25.60 -2.22 -12.98
CA GLY A 9 25.11 -2.04 -11.62
C GLY A 9 23.58 -2.02 -11.54
N CYS A 10 23.07 -1.73 -10.34
CA CYS A 10 21.63 -1.61 -10.06
C CYS A 10 21.11 -0.25 -10.54
N HIS A 11 20.61 -0.20 -11.78
CA HIS A 11 19.94 0.99 -12.30
C HIS A 11 18.55 1.16 -11.67
N ILE A 12 18.03 2.40 -11.72
CA ILE A 12 16.65 2.69 -11.32
C ILE A 12 15.71 1.91 -12.24
N ASN A 13 14.89 1.03 -11.67
CA ASN A 13 13.85 0.31 -12.39
C ASN A 13 12.71 1.27 -12.77
N HIS A 14 12.18 1.99 -11.79
CA HIS A 14 11.17 3.05 -11.95
C HIS A 14 11.23 4.03 -10.77
N LEU A 15 10.63 5.21 -10.96
CA LEU A 15 10.29 6.15 -9.89
C LEU A 15 8.78 6.38 -9.94
N THR A 16 8.07 6.01 -8.88
CA THR A 16 6.61 6.03 -8.82
C THR A 16 6.14 7.32 -8.12
N PRO A 17 5.52 8.28 -8.81
CA PRO A 17 4.90 9.42 -8.15
C PRO A 17 3.55 9.04 -7.53
N ARG A 18 3.16 9.80 -6.49
CA ARG A 18 1.86 9.65 -5.83
C ARG A 18 0.80 10.55 -6.47
N THR A 19 -0.37 9.99 -6.79
CA THR A 19 -1.59 10.72 -7.16
C THR A 19 -2.68 10.58 -6.10
N LEU A 20 -3.65 11.51 -6.12
CA LEU A 20 -4.86 11.45 -5.31
C LEU A 20 -6.00 10.68 -6.01
N ASP A 21 -6.00 10.64 -7.34
CA ASP A 21 -6.99 9.92 -8.14
C ASP A 21 -6.29 9.21 -9.31
N ILE A 22 -6.03 7.90 -9.13
CA ILE A 22 -5.36 7.07 -10.12
C ILE A 22 -6.24 6.81 -11.35
N ASP A 23 -7.56 6.75 -11.19
CA ASP A 23 -8.48 6.54 -12.31
C ASP A 23 -8.44 7.76 -13.25
N ARG A 24 -8.42 8.97 -12.67
CA ARG A 24 -8.29 10.21 -13.45
C ARG A 24 -6.94 10.30 -14.15
N VAL A 25 -5.85 9.92 -13.48
CA VAL A 25 -4.52 9.92 -14.11
C VAL A 25 -4.46 8.89 -15.24
N GLN A 26 -4.94 7.67 -15.04
CA GLN A 26 -4.95 6.62 -16.06
C GLN A 26 -5.77 7.05 -17.29
N ALA A 27 -6.91 7.71 -17.09
CA ALA A 27 -7.73 8.22 -18.19
C ALA A 27 -7.05 9.34 -18.99
N LEU A 28 -6.22 10.16 -18.34
CA LEU A 28 -5.49 11.25 -19.00
C LEU A 28 -4.21 10.79 -19.70
N MET A 29 -3.58 9.70 -19.26
CA MET A 29 -2.30 9.22 -19.80
C MET A 29 -2.24 9.16 -21.34
N PRO A 30 -3.25 8.63 -22.07
CA PRO A 30 -3.24 8.61 -23.54
C PRO A 30 -3.21 10.00 -24.17
N GLU A 31 -3.83 11.00 -23.56
CA GLU A 31 -3.80 12.40 -24.04
C GLU A 31 -2.38 13.00 -23.97
N TYR A 32 -1.51 12.43 -23.13
CA TYR A 32 -0.10 12.80 -22.97
C TYR A 32 0.86 11.80 -23.63
N GLY A 33 0.36 10.90 -24.49
CA GLY A 33 1.19 9.92 -25.20
C GLY A 33 1.73 8.78 -24.33
N ILE A 34 1.15 8.56 -23.15
CA ILE A 34 1.47 7.45 -22.25
C ILE A 34 0.40 6.36 -22.43
N GLU A 35 0.81 5.15 -22.76
CA GLU A 35 -0.09 3.99 -22.86
C GLU A 35 -0.03 3.17 -21.56
N PRO A 36 -1.00 3.32 -20.64
CA PRO A 36 -1.03 2.53 -19.42
C PRO A 36 -1.46 1.10 -19.68
N LYS A 37 -1.01 0.19 -18.81
CA LYS A 37 -1.70 -1.08 -18.66
C LYS A 37 -3.14 -0.79 -18.24
N MET A 38 -4.06 -1.56 -18.82
CA MET A 38 -5.48 -1.47 -18.48
C MET A 38 -5.72 -1.80 -17.00
N LEU A 39 -4.99 -2.78 -16.47
CA LEU A 39 -5.17 -3.26 -15.10
C LEU A 39 -4.59 -2.26 -14.08
N ILE A 40 -5.42 -1.90 -13.10
CA ILE A 40 -5.00 -1.28 -11.84
C ILE A 40 -4.93 -2.38 -10.79
N GLU A 41 -3.76 -2.54 -10.19
CA GLU A 41 -3.52 -3.45 -9.06
C GLU A 41 -3.99 -2.82 -7.75
N GLY A 42 -4.38 -3.66 -6.79
CA GLY A 42 -4.87 -3.25 -5.47
C GLY A 42 -6.40 -3.33 -5.35
N PRO A 43 -6.98 -2.71 -4.31
CA PRO A 43 -8.44 -2.67 -4.13
C PRO A 43 -9.12 -1.90 -5.27
N PRO A 44 -10.45 -2.06 -5.43
CA PRO A 44 -11.20 -1.24 -6.37
C PRO A 44 -11.26 0.23 -5.90
N ARG A 45 -11.85 1.10 -6.72
CA ARG A 45 -12.15 2.49 -6.32
C ARG A 45 -13.07 2.51 -5.09
N ARG A 46 -12.77 3.40 -4.15
CA ARG A 46 -13.42 3.52 -2.84
C ARG A 46 -13.43 4.96 -2.35
N GLU A 47 -14.41 5.33 -1.54
CA GLU A 47 -14.47 6.62 -0.84
C GLU A 47 -13.39 6.72 0.24
N MET A 48 -13.09 5.59 0.92
CA MET A 48 -11.95 5.43 1.81
C MET A 48 -10.93 4.48 1.16
N PRO A 49 -9.96 5.01 0.38
CA PRO A 49 -8.93 4.18 -0.25
C PRO A 49 -8.17 3.36 0.80
N LEU A 50 -7.91 2.09 0.49
CA LEU A 50 -7.20 1.15 1.36
C LEU A 50 -5.83 0.82 0.74
N LEU A 51 -4.80 0.60 1.57
CA LEU A 51 -3.46 0.24 1.12
C LEU A 51 -2.97 1.17 0.00
N LEU A 52 -2.73 0.63 -1.20
CA LEU A 52 -2.46 1.42 -2.40
C LEU A 52 -3.11 0.79 -3.62
N ARG A 53 -3.35 1.62 -4.64
CA ARG A 53 -3.69 1.23 -6.00
C ARG A 53 -2.57 1.67 -6.93
N GLN A 54 -2.20 0.86 -7.92
CA GLN A 54 -1.12 1.20 -8.84
C GLN A 54 -1.31 0.63 -10.24
N THR A 55 -0.66 1.25 -11.23
CA THR A 55 -0.57 0.72 -12.59
C THR A 55 0.76 1.12 -13.23
N SER A 56 1.19 0.35 -14.22
CA SER A 56 2.44 0.56 -14.95
C SER A 56 2.18 0.89 -16.41
N PHE A 57 3.16 1.52 -17.05
CA PHE A 57 3.10 1.91 -18.45
C PHE A 57 4.49 1.79 -19.09
N LYS A 58 4.54 1.64 -20.42
CA LYS A 58 5.81 1.67 -21.14
C LYS A 58 6.31 3.11 -21.22
N ALA A 59 7.48 3.39 -20.64
CA ALA A 59 8.01 4.76 -20.55
C ALA A 59 9.01 5.07 -21.67
N LEU A 60 9.98 4.19 -21.90
CA LEU A 60 11.05 4.41 -22.89
C LEU A 60 11.59 3.08 -23.40
N GLU A 61 12.03 3.05 -24.66
CA GLU A 61 12.89 1.99 -25.17
C GLU A 61 14.34 2.46 -25.18
N GLU A 62 15.23 1.70 -24.53
CA GLU A 62 16.65 2.00 -24.51
C GLU A 62 17.45 0.95 -25.30
N PRO A 63 18.38 1.37 -26.17
CA PRO A 63 19.27 0.45 -26.84
C PRO A 63 20.32 -0.09 -25.86
N ILE A 64 20.55 -1.41 -25.91
CA ILE A 64 21.66 -2.03 -25.19
C ILE A 64 22.81 -2.25 -26.18
N LEU A 65 23.98 -1.68 -25.85
CA LEU A 65 25.20 -1.86 -26.61
C LEU A 65 26.04 -2.97 -25.97
N PHE A 66 26.36 -4.01 -26.75
CA PHE A 66 27.31 -5.03 -26.35
C PHE A 66 28.70 -4.68 -26.89
N ALA A 67 29.75 -5.06 -26.16
CA ALA A 67 31.12 -4.92 -26.65
C ALA A 67 31.29 -5.72 -27.96
N GLY A 68 31.81 -5.09 -29.02
CA GLY A 68 31.99 -5.72 -30.35
C GLY A 68 31.00 -5.29 -31.44
N GLU A 69 30.35 -4.12 -31.30
CA GLU A 69 29.45 -3.52 -32.31
C GLU A 69 28.25 -4.39 -32.74
N HIS A 70 27.73 -5.22 -31.83
CA HIS A 70 26.46 -5.89 -32.06
C HIS A 70 25.38 -5.12 -31.31
N ARG A 71 24.50 -4.44 -32.08
CA ARG A 71 23.25 -3.88 -31.55
C ARG A 71 22.41 -5.06 -31.05
N GLY A 72 22.35 -5.22 -29.73
CA GLY A 72 21.48 -6.22 -29.12
C GLY A 72 20.05 -5.71 -28.95
N THR A 73 19.18 -6.58 -28.44
CA THR A 73 17.75 -6.31 -28.30
C THR A 73 17.44 -5.26 -27.25
N HIS A 74 16.49 -4.39 -27.59
CA HIS A 74 15.99 -3.26 -26.79
C HIS A 74 15.48 -3.71 -25.42
N THR A 75 15.78 -2.95 -24.36
CA THR A 75 15.08 -3.07 -23.09
C THR A 75 14.03 -1.97 -22.98
N ALA A 76 12.81 -2.33 -22.61
CA ALA A 76 11.78 -1.37 -22.29
C ALA A 76 11.90 -0.97 -20.82
N ARG A 77 11.99 0.33 -20.55
CA ARG A 77 11.78 0.88 -19.21
C ARG A 77 10.30 1.09 -18.99
N PHE A 78 9.84 0.68 -17.82
CA PHE A 78 8.47 0.87 -17.39
C PHE A 78 8.40 2.01 -16.38
N GLY A 79 7.37 2.85 -16.53
CA GLY A 79 6.97 3.79 -15.49
C GLY A 79 5.83 3.19 -14.67
N GLU A 80 5.60 3.78 -13.50
CA GLU A 80 4.54 3.37 -12.60
C GLU A 80 3.91 4.62 -11.97
N ILE A 81 2.65 4.52 -11.56
CA ILE A 81 1.91 5.54 -10.81
C ILE A 81 1.15 4.87 -9.66
N GLU A 82 1.09 5.50 -8.49
CA GLU A 82 0.39 4.95 -7.33
C GLU A 82 -0.55 5.97 -6.66
N GLN A 83 -1.64 5.46 -6.08
CA GLN A 83 -2.51 6.17 -5.14
C GLN A 83 -2.46 5.45 -3.80
N ARG A 84 -2.02 6.16 -2.75
CA ARG A 84 -1.91 5.61 -1.38
C ARG A 84 -3.11 5.99 -0.52
N GLY A 85 -3.73 4.97 0.07
CA GLY A 85 -4.86 5.03 0.98
C GLY A 85 -4.47 4.86 2.45
N VAL A 86 -5.45 4.41 3.25
CA VAL A 86 -5.27 4.13 4.67
C VAL A 86 -4.59 2.78 4.89
N ALA A 87 -3.72 2.78 5.87
CA ALA A 87 -2.96 1.64 6.30
C ALA A 87 -3.85 0.71 7.17
N LEU A 88 -3.86 -0.60 6.88
CA LEU A 88 -4.74 -1.57 7.56
C LEU A 88 -4.15 -2.17 8.84
N THR A 89 -5.01 -2.57 9.78
CA THR A 89 -4.61 -3.43 10.91
C THR A 89 -4.42 -4.87 10.44
N PRO A 90 -3.84 -5.79 11.24
CA PRO A 90 -3.81 -7.21 10.88
C PRO A 90 -5.21 -7.78 10.55
N LYS A 91 -6.23 -7.39 11.33
CA LYS A 91 -7.64 -7.77 11.08
C LYS A 91 -8.17 -7.21 9.76
N GLY A 92 -7.85 -5.95 9.45
CA GLY A 92 -8.22 -5.34 8.17
C GLY A 92 -7.50 -5.98 6.99
N ARG A 93 -6.23 -6.33 7.17
CA ARG A 93 -5.42 -7.01 6.16
C ARG A 93 -5.96 -8.42 5.88
N GLU A 94 -6.32 -9.17 6.91
CA GLU A 94 -6.95 -10.49 6.75
C GLU A 94 -8.27 -10.41 5.97
N LEU A 95 -9.11 -9.40 6.26
CA LEU A 95 -10.32 -9.15 5.48
C LEU A 95 -9.99 -8.79 4.03
N TYR A 96 -9.03 -7.90 3.81
CA TYR A 96 -8.59 -7.49 2.48
C TYR A 96 -8.10 -8.70 1.67
N ASP A 97 -7.20 -9.52 2.23
CA ASP A 97 -6.60 -10.66 1.54
C ASP A 97 -7.67 -11.71 1.19
N ARG A 98 -8.64 -11.94 2.07
CA ARG A 98 -9.77 -12.84 1.81
C ARG A 98 -10.63 -12.37 0.65
N LEU A 99 -11.04 -11.09 0.65
CA LEU A 99 -11.86 -10.52 -0.42
C LEU A 99 -11.10 -10.46 -1.75
N LEU A 100 -9.80 -10.19 -1.72
CA LEU A 100 -8.96 -10.24 -2.91
C LEU A 100 -8.88 -11.67 -3.48
N ALA A 101 -8.74 -12.69 -2.62
CA ALA A 101 -8.74 -14.09 -3.03
C ALA A 101 -10.11 -14.53 -3.61
N GLU A 102 -11.21 -14.08 -3.00
CA GLU A 102 -12.57 -14.32 -3.49
C GLU A 102 -12.83 -13.71 -4.87
N SER A 103 -12.21 -12.55 -5.15
CA SER A 103 -12.32 -11.85 -6.44
C SER A 103 -11.61 -12.56 -7.59
N GLY A 104 -10.70 -13.49 -7.27
CA GLY A 104 -9.95 -14.29 -8.25
C GLY A 104 -9.14 -13.47 -9.26
N THR A 105 -8.81 -14.09 -10.40
CA THR A 105 -8.21 -13.40 -11.55
C THR A 105 -9.22 -13.39 -12.70
N GLY A 106 -9.63 -12.19 -13.13
CA GLY A 106 -10.51 -12.06 -14.28
C GLY A 106 -9.74 -12.20 -15.60
N LYS A 107 -10.44 -12.69 -16.65
CA LYS A 107 -9.89 -12.82 -18.01
C LYS A 107 -9.84 -11.49 -18.76
N ASP A 108 -10.76 -10.58 -18.43
CA ASP A 108 -10.85 -9.23 -18.96
C ASP A 108 -10.89 -8.19 -17.82
N ASN A 109 -10.30 -7.03 -18.07
CA ASN A 109 -10.11 -6.02 -17.03
C ASN A 109 -11.42 -5.43 -16.51
N LEU A 110 -12.41 -5.22 -17.40
CA LEU A 110 -13.67 -4.59 -17.02
C LEU A 110 -14.48 -5.50 -16.09
N THR A 111 -14.68 -6.76 -16.47
CA THR A 111 -15.40 -7.74 -15.65
C THR A 111 -14.65 -8.02 -14.37
N HIS A 112 -13.31 -8.07 -14.40
CA HIS A 112 -12.52 -8.22 -13.18
C HIS A 112 -12.73 -7.06 -12.21
N GLN A 113 -12.67 -5.81 -12.68
CA GLN A 113 -12.86 -4.64 -11.82
C GLN A 113 -14.29 -4.52 -11.28
N LEU A 114 -15.30 -4.87 -12.08
CA LEU A 114 -16.70 -4.92 -11.62
C LEU A 114 -16.90 -5.98 -10.54
N HIS A 115 -16.39 -7.19 -10.76
CA HIS A 115 -16.47 -8.25 -9.76
C HIS A 115 -15.69 -7.91 -8.49
N LEU A 116 -14.49 -7.34 -8.64
CA LEU A 116 -13.69 -6.84 -7.53
C LEU A 116 -14.45 -5.78 -6.72
N GLN A 117 -15.14 -4.85 -7.38
CA GLN A 117 -16.01 -3.86 -6.73
C GLN A 117 -17.15 -4.52 -5.93
N GLU A 118 -17.83 -5.52 -6.52
CA GLU A 118 -18.92 -6.26 -5.86
C GLU A 118 -18.43 -6.98 -4.60
N VAL A 119 -17.35 -7.74 -4.69
CA VAL A 119 -16.79 -8.49 -3.56
C VAL A 119 -16.33 -7.55 -2.44
N PHE A 120 -15.68 -6.42 -2.80
CA PHE A 120 -15.21 -5.44 -1.83
C PHE A 120 -16.30 -4.59 -1.17
N GLN A 121 -17.59 -4.75 -1.54
CA GLN A 121 -18.70 -4.17 -0.77
C GLN A 121 -18.74 -4.71 0.67
N ALA A 122 -18.22 -5.92 0.89
CA ALA A 122 -18.07 -6.50 2.23
C ALA A 122 -17.04 -5.76 3.10
N PHE A 123 -16.15 -4.95 2.51
CA PHE A 123 -15.23 -4.11 3.24
C PHE A 123 -15.90 -2.75 3.53
N PRO A 124 -16.01 -2.30 4.79
CA PRO A 124 -16.66 -1.02 5.11
C PRO A 124 -15.97 0.19 4.44
N ASP A 125 -16.75 1.06 3.78
CA ASP A 125 -16.23 2.24 3.06
C ASP A 125 -16.52 3.57 3.78
N SER A 126 -16.39 3.56 5.10
CA SER A 126 -16.57 4.75 5.94
C SER A 126 -15.56 4.76 7.06
N ASP A 127 -15.00 5.92 7.33
CA ASP A 127 -14.06 6.18 8.42
C ASP A 127 -14.58 5.69 9.79
N ILE A 128 -15.87 5.87 10.07
CA ILE A 128 -16.51 5.44 11.34
C ILE A 128 -16.44 3.92 11.47
N PHE A 129 -16.88 3.17 10.45
CA PHE A 129 -16.89 1.72 10.52
C PHE A 129 -15.48 1.12 10.52
N LEU A 130 -14.56 1.71 9.74
CA LEU A 130 -13.16 1.31 9.75
C LEU A 130 -12.52 1.43 11.13
N ARG A 131 -12.80 2.52 11.85
CA ARG A 131 -12.36 2.73 13.25
C ARG A 131 -13.01 1.74 14.20
N ARG A 132 -14.35 1.71 14.24
CA ARG A 132 -15.10 0.90 15.23
C ARG A 132 -14.85 -0.59 15.09
N GLN A 133 -14.63 -1.08 13.87
CA GLN A 133 -14.33 -2.48 13.63
C GLN A 133 -12.82 -2.80 13.75
N GLY A 134 -11.97 -1.79 13.96
CA GLY A 134 -10.53 -1.94 14.09
C GLY A 134 -9.87 -2.46 12.82
N LEU A 135 -10.32 -2.00 11.64
CA LEU A 135 -9.84 -2.48 10.33
C LEU A 135 -8.70 -1.63 9.77
N ALA A 136 -8.62 -0.37 10.16
CA ALA A 136 -7.57 0.54 9.69
C ALA A 136 -6.99 1.37 10.82
N TRP A 137 -5.78 1.89 10.60
CA TRP A 137 -5.09 2.71 11.60
C TRP A 137 -5.45 4.19 11.45
N PHE A 138 -5.72 4.81 12.59
CA PHE A 138 -6.03 6.24 12.69
C PHE A 138 -5.16 6.90 13.74
N ARG A 139 -4.75 8.14 13.44
CA ARG A 139 -4.12 9.07 14.37
C ARG A 139 -5.19 9.98 14.94
N TYR A 140 -5.39 9.90 16.25
CA TYR A 140 -6.27 10.78 17.00
C TYR A 140 -5.49 12.01 17.51
N ARG A 141 -6.14 13.18 17.45
CA ARG A 141 -5.63 14.43 18.03
C ARG A 141 -6.77 15.19 18.67
N LEU A 142 -6.49 15.85 19.79
CA LEU A 142 -7.43 16.81 20.35
C LEU A 142 -7.51 18.04 19.45
N THR A 143 -8.72 18.57 19.30
CA THR A 143 -8.94 19.90 18.74
C THR A 143 -8.73 20.94 19.85
N PRO A 144 -8.62 22.24 19.51
CA PRO A 144 -8.61 23.30 20.51
C PRO A 144 -9.81 23.25 21.47
N ALA A 145 -10.99 22.84 20.98
CA ALA A 145 -12.18 22.67 21.81
C ALA A 145 -12.08 21.45 22.74
N GLY A 146 -11.49 20.34 22.27
CA GLY A 146 -11.24 19.16 23.09
C GLY A 146 -10.20 19.40 24.18
N GLU A 147 -9.21 20.26 23.91
CA GLU A 147 -8.18 20.63 24.89
C GLU A 147 -8.78 21.22 26.17
N SER A 148 -9.76 22.12 26.02
CA SER A 148 -10.49 22.74 27.15
C SER A 148 -11.32 21.74 27.96
N HIS A 149 -11.62 20.57 27.38
CA HIS A 149 -12.42 19.51 28.00
C HIS A 149 -11.58 18.27 28.33
N ARG A 150 -10.23 18.37 28.35
CA ARG A 150 -9.34 17.21 28.56
C ARG A 150 -9.70 16.37 29.80
N HIS A 151 -10.12 17.02 30.87
CA HIS A 151 -10.50 16.34 32.12
C HIS A 151 -11.81 15.54 32.03
N SER A 152 -12.55 15.68 30.93
CA SER A 152 -13.80 14.95 30.67
C SER A 152 -13.60 13.60 29.98
N PHE A 153 -12.35 13.19 29.72
CA PHE A 153 -12.01 11.94 29.04
C PHE A 153 -11.25 10.99 29.97
N GLY A 154 -11.65 9.72 29.97
CA GLY A 154 -10.97 8.63 30.67
C GLY A 154 -10.22 7.69 29.72
N PRO A 155 -9.22 6.94 30.23
CA PRO A 155 -8.64 5.83 29.49
C PRO A 155 -9.72 4.80 29.12
N GLY A 156 -9.78 4.41 27.85
CA GLY A 156 -10.72 3.40 27.36
C GLY A 156 -12.07 3.95 26.88
N ASP A 157 -12.30 5.27 26.97
CA ASP A 157 -13.49 5.89 26.38
C ASP A 157 -13.58 5.62 24.87
N ASP A 158 -14.80 5.41 24.36
CA ASP A 158 -15.05 5.35 22.93
C ASP A 158 -14.72 6.73 22.32
N PRO A 159 -13.79 6.83 21.35
CA PRO A 159 -13.48 8.11 20.72
C PRO A 159 -14.62 8.65 19.85
N GLN A 160 -15.61 7.84 19.46
CA GLN A 160 -16.64 8.26 18.51
C GLN A 160 -17.52 9.42 19.02
N PRO A 161 -18.07 9.42 20.25
CA PRO A 161 -18.76 10.59 20.80
C PRO A 161 -17.87 11.84 20.91
N LEU A 162 -16.57 11.67 21.12
CA LEU A 162 -15.62 12.80 21.21
C LEU A 162 -15.35 13.41 19.83
N ILE A 163 -15.35 12.58 18.79
CA ILE A 163 -15.26 13.02 17.39
C ILE A 163 -16.53 13.75 16.98
N GLU A 164 -17.70 13.22 17.32
CA GLU A 164 -18.99 13.85 17.00
C GLU A 164 -19.17 15.21 17.67
N ARG A 165 -18.63 15.39 18.88
CA ARG A 165 -18.57 16.69 19.57
C ARG A 165 -17.51 17.65 19.00
N GLY A 166 -16.69 17.19 18.06
CA GLY A 166 -15.58 17.96 17.49
C GLY A 166 -14.41 18.18 18.46
N TRP A 167 -14.31 17.37 19.51
CA TRP A 167 -13.24 17.44 20.52
C TRP A 167 -12.01 16.64 20.11
N VAL A 168 -12.21 15.57 19.36
CA VAL A 168 -11.15 14.73 18.79
C VAL A 168 -11.30 14.68 17.29
N VAL A 169 -10.18 14.69 16.56
CA VAL A 169 -10.15 14.38 15.13
C VAL A 169 -9.40 13.08 14.93
N ALA A 170 -9.99 12.15 14.18
CA ALA A 170 -9.35 10.93 13.75
C ALA A 170 -8.87 11.08 12.30
N GLN A 171 -7.57 10.99 12.07
CA GLN A 171 -6.96 11.09 10.75
C GLN A 171 -6.46 9.72 10.30
N PRO A 172 -6.85 9.21 9.11
CA PRO A 172 -6.35 7.93 8.62
C PRO A 172 -4.82 8.00 8.44
N ILE A 173 -4.13 6.93 8.82
CA ILE A 173 -2.68 6.83 8.64
C ILE A 173 -2.35 6.37 7.21
N THR A 174 -1.51 7.15 6.54
CA THR A 174 -0.64 6.79 5.39
C THR A 174 -0.28 5.31 5.24
N TYR A 175 -0.74 4.53 4.24
CA TYR A 175 -0.04 3.27 3.92
C TYR A 175 1.27 3.57 3.17
N GLU A 176 2.41 3.24 3.78
CA GLU A 176 3.75 3.58 3.28
C GLU A 176 4.52 2.37 2.72
N ASP A 177 3.95 1.17 2.78
CA ASP A 177 4.56 -0.06 2.26
C ASP A 177 4.05 -0.39 0.84
N PHE A 178 4.22 -1.64 0.41
CA PHE A 178 3.89 -2.13 -0.94
C PHE A 178 2.90 -3.31 -0.89
N LEU A 179 2.11 -3.49 -1.95
CA LEU A 179 1.28 -4.68 -2.06
C LEU A 179 2.16 -5.94 -2.15
N PRO A 180 1.80 -7.02 -1.42
CA PRO A 180 2.65 -8.23 -1.30
C PRO A 180 2.91 -8.97 -2.62
N VAL A 181 2.11 -8.74 -3.67
CA VAL A 181 2.17 -9.49 -4.95
C VAL A 181 2.70 -8.65 -6.12
N SER A 182 2.82 -7.33 -5.98
CA SER A 182 3.18 -6.46 -7.11
C SER A 182 4.63 -6.61 -7.58
N ALA A 183 5.56 -7.01 -6.71
CA ALA A 183 6.94 -7.29 -7.10
C ALA A 183 7.04 -8.49 -8.07
N ALA A 184 6.20 -9.51 -7.93
CA ALA A 184 6.25 -10.71 -8.77
C ALA A 184 5.78 -10.45 -10.21
N GLY A 185 4.80 -9.56 -10.39
CA GLY A 185 4.28 -9.16 -11.71
C GLY A 185 5.31 -8.41 -12.56
N ILE A 186 6.16 -7.59 -11.93
CA ILE A 186 7.25 -6.85 -12.60
C ILE A 186 8.30 -7.82 -13.17
N PHE A 187 8.62 -8.91 -12.47
CA PHE A 187 9.53 -9.93 -12.99
C PHE A 187 8.90 -10.76 -14.10
N GLN A 188 7.58 -11.05 -14.03
CA GLN A 188 6.87 -11.80 -15.07
C GLN A 188 6.67 -10.99 -16.36
N SER A 189 6.33 -9.69 -16.29
CA SER A 189 6.16 -8.86 -17.48
C SER A 189 7.46 -8.66 -18.28
N ASN A 190 8.62 -8.80 -17.62
CA ASN A 190 9.93 -8.77 -18.27
C ASN A 190 10.36 -10.13 -18.86
N LEU A 191 9.63 -11.23 -18.55
CA LEU A 191 10.00 -12.61 -18.91
C LEU A 191 9.01 -13.30 -19.85
N GLY A 192 7.89 -12.67 -20.20
CA GLY A 192 6.86 -13.24 -21.06
C GLY A 192 5.69 -13.83 -20.27
N ASN A 193 4.54 -13.94 -20.95
CA ASN A 193 3.17 -14.08 -20.44
C ASN A 193 2.82 -15.36 -19.64
N GLU A 194 3.76 -16.01 -18.95
CA GLU A 194 3.48 -17.21 -18.16
C GLU A 194 3.24 -16.91 -16.68
N THR A 195 1.97 -16.91 -16.30
CA THR A 195 1.49 -16.77 -14.92
C THR A 195 1.70 -18.08 -14.16
N GLN A 196 2.78 -18.19 -13.36
CA GLN A 196 2.90 -19.27 -12.37
C GLN A 196 2.50 -18.75 -10.98
N ALA A 197 1.54 -19.42 -10.34
CA ALA A 197 1.19 -19.22 -8.94
C ALA A 197 2.31 -19.79 -8.05
N ARG A 198 2.93 -18.96 -7.20
CA ARG A 198 3.89 -19.42 -6.18
C ARG A 198 3.28 -19.28 -4.80
N THR A 199 3.32 -20.37 -4.04
CA THR A 199 2.96 -20.45 -2.62
C THR A 199 4.03 -19.75 -1.76
N HIS A 200 3.59 -19.01 -0.74
CA HIS A 200 4.46 -18.42 0.28
C HIS A 200 5.18 -19.54 1.06
N GLY A 201 6.51 -19.54 1.05
CA GLY A 201 7.33 -20.44 1.85
C GLY A 201 8.35 -19.66 2.68
N ASN A 202 8.43 -19.94 3.99
CA ASN A 202 9.34 -19.26 4.92
C ASN A 202 10.83 -19.48 4.62
N ALA A 203 11.19 -20.51 3.85
CA ALA A 203 12.57 -20.83 3.53
C ALA A 203 13.30 -19.72 2.74
N SER A 204 12.58 -18.80 2.09
CA SER A 204 13.19 -17.65 1.42
C SER A 204 13.44 -16.45 2.35
N ARG A 205 12.75 -16.35 3.49
CA ARG A 205 12.90 -15.22 4.42
C ARG A 205 14.20 -15.32 5.21
N ASP A 206 14.48 -16.49 5.79
CA ASP A 206 15.68 -16.68 6.60
C ASP A 206 16.95 -16.41 5.78
N ALA A 207 17.00 -16.94 4.55
CA ALA A 207 18.10 -16.69 3.61
C ALA A 207 18.19 -15.21 3.19
N PHE A 208 17.05 -14.51 3.07
CA PHE A 208 17.04 -13.08 2.76
C PHE A 208 17.56 -12.24 3.93
N GLU A 209 17.12 -12.52 5.16
CA GLU A 209 17.58 -11.83 6.37
C GLU A 209 19.07 -12.10 6.65
N GLU A 210 19.55 -13.32 6.37
CA GLU A 210 20.97 -13.66 6.41
C GLU A 210 21.79 -12.83 5.42
N ALA A 211 21.35 -12.75 4.16
CA ALA A 211 22.03 -11.95 3.13
C ALA A 211 21.95 -10.44 3.40
N LEU A 212 20.86 -9.97 4.00
CA LEU A 212 20.66 -8.57 4.42
C LEU A 212 21.53 -8.21 5.64
N GLY A 213 21.86 -9.19 6.48
CA GLY A 213 22.64 -9.04 7.70
C GLY A 213 21.83 -8.55 8.91
N CYS A 214 20.50 -8.45 8.79
CA CYS A 214 19.59 -8.08 9.88
C CYS A 214 18.16 -8.57 9.59
N PRO A 215 17.32 -8.72 10.63
CA PRO A 215 15.92 -9.11 10.43
C PRO A 215 15.13 -7.99 9.75
N VAL A 216 14.18 -8.36 8.89
CA VAL A 216 13.24 -7.40 8.29
C VAL A 216 12.25 -6.95 9.35
N LEU A 217 12.00 -5.64 9.42
CA LEU A 217 10.98 -5.09 10.30
C LEU A 217 9.60 -5.59 9.87
N ASP A 218 8.82 -6.07 10.83
CA ASP A 218 7.41 -6.35 10.62
C ASP A 218 6.65 -5.02 10.51
N GLU A 219 5.95 -4.84 9.37
CA GLU A 219 5.11 -3.68 9.05
C GLU A 219 4.08 -3.38 10.15
N PHE A 220 3.64 -4.40 10.88
CA PHE A 220 2.69 -4.29 11.98
C PHE A 220 3.35 -4.08 13.35
N THR A 221 4.66 -4.26 13.51
CA THR A 221 5.32 -4.21 14.82
C THR A 221 5.85 -2.79 15.17
N PRO A 222 5.74 -2.32 16.42
CA PRO A 222 6.32 -1.04 16.86
C PRO A 222 7.86 -1.08 16.94
N LEU A 223 8.54 -0.03 16.44
CA LEU A 223 9.97 0.16 16.68
C LEU A 223 10.26 0.65 18.11
N PRO A 224 11.24 0.07 18.83
CA PRO A 224 11.79 0.71 20.02
C PRO A 224 12.58 1.96 19.61
N GLY A 225 12.19 3.14 20.12
CA GLY A 225 12.91 4.41 19.87
C GLY A 225 12.19 5.46 19.00
N GLY A 226 10.90 5.30 18.72
CA GLY A 226 10.10 6.35 18.05
C GLY A 226 10.27 6.44 16.53
N GLY A 227 10.91 5.43 15.91
CA GLY A 227 10.89 5.25 14.47
C GLY A 227 9.46 5.03 13.96
N ARG A 228 9.13 5.61 12.79
CA ARG A 228 7.77 5.63 12.24
C ARG A 228 7.41 4.27 11.62
N THR A 229 6.86 3.36 12.41
CA THR A 229 5.97 2.31 11.89
C THR A 229 4.51 2.74 12.03
N GLN A 230 3.63 2.06 11.30
CA GLN A 230 2.18 2.28 11.28
C GLN A 230 1.56 2.30 12.71
N GLN A 231 2.11 1.51 13.64
CA GLN A 231 1.76 1.52 15.08
C GLN A 231 2.54 2.53 15.94
N ALA A 232 3.73 2.98 15.56
CA ALA A 232 4.43 4.03 16.33
C ALA A 232 3.67 5.37 16.28
N ALA A 233 2.98 5.65 15.18
CA ALA A 233 2.02 6.75 15.07
C ALA A 233 0.82 6.62 16.04
N LEU A 234 0.46 5.38 16.42
CA LEU A 234 -0.66 5.06 17.31
C LEU A 234 -0.33 5.34 18.78
N ARG A 235 0.86 4.92 19.27
CA ARG A 235 1.26 5.19 20.66
C ARG A 235 1.38 6.68 20.93
N PHE A 236 1.85 7.46 19.96
CA PHE A 236 1.89 8.92 20.09
C PHE A 236 0.47 9.53 20.04
N ALA A 237 -0.41 9.04 19.17
CA ALA A 237 -1.78 9.55 19.07
C ALA A 237 -2.64 9.29 20.31
N LEU A 238 -2.58 8.08 20.89
CA LEU A 238 -3.34 7.72 22.09
C LEU A 238 -2.67 8.24 23.37
N LYS A 239 -1.33 8.25 23.48
CA LYS A 239 -0.66 8.88 24.63
C LYS A 239 -0.96 10.38 24.69
N THR A 240 -0.90 11.11 23.58
CA THR A 240 -1.09 12.56 23.63
C THR A 240 -2.55 12.99 23.87
N VAL A 241 -3.53 12.12 23.58
CA VAL A 241 -4.94 12.42 23.87
C VAL A 241 -5.33 12.05 25.31
N LEU A 242 -4.75 10.98 25.91
CA LEU A 242 -5.25 10.43 27.18
C LEU A 242 -4.21 10.19 28.28
N CYS A 243 -2.92 10.46 28.08
CA CYS A 243 -1.93 10.26 29.13
C CYS A 243 -0.69 11.15 28.95
N GLY A 244 -0.64 12.24 29.70
CA GLY A 244 0.65 12.64 30.27
C GLY A 244 1.12 11.50 31.17
N ASP A 245 2.02 10.67 30.66
CA ASP A 245 2.78 9.65 31.40
C ASP A 245 2.02 8.61 32.23
N VAL A 246 1.36 7.62 31.61
CA VAL A 246 1.26 6.26 32.17
C VAL A 246 1.25 5.22 31.03
N LEU A 247 2.16 4.25 31.07
CA LEU A 247 2.09 3.03 30.26
C LEU A 247 0.95 2.16 30.79
N LEU A 248 -0.03 1.83 29.95
CA LEU A 248 -0.91 0.70 30.19
C LEU A 248 -0.64 -0.33 29.09
N THR A 249 -0.31 -1.53 29.54
CA THR A 249 0.09 -2.73 28.78
C THR A 249 -0.97 -3.19 27.80
#